data_AF-A0A914KLZ8-F1
#
_entry.id   AF-A0A914KLZ8-F1
#
_cell.length_a   1.000
_cell.length_b   1.000
_cell.length_c   1.000
_cell.angle_alpha   90.00
_cell.angle_beta   90.00
_cell.angle_gamma   90.00
#
_symmetry.space_group_name_H-M   'P 1'
#
loop_
_entity.id
_entity.type
_entity.pdbx_description
1 polymer ?
#
loop_
_entity_poly.entity_id
_entity_poly.type
_entity_poly.pdbx_seq_one_letter_code
_entity_poly.pdbx_strand_id
1 'polypeptide(L)'
;MSSDSHLIQGPSCSKDKNCKLEKDKERKKLKRKNETQQEKANRLSRDRENKKLKRAIEADTERSRSYSITTLPVHLSGEHVFYFDANMTDEEIREKIEKDSELLAYFELNKKSALARDLYYHEIPEKFVFKKGIWTERKTHFYTIGRMVKVSPAETERYHLRLLLLNVKGATSFDDLRTVSILTNLKLTIRKHATFADACLA
;
A
#
# COMPACT_ATOMS: atom_id res chain seq x y z
N MET A 1 -25.37 56.01 97.55
CA MET A 1 -25.17 56.72 96.27
C MET A 1 -24.48 55.73 95.33
N SER A 2 -25.16 55.36 94.24
CA SER A 2 -24.70 54.37 93.25
C SER A 2 -23.44 54.81 92.52
N SER A 3 -22.61 53.82 92.19
CA SER A 3 -21.61 53.91 91.13
C SER A 3 -21.80 52.68 90.24
N ASP A 4 -22.37 52.89 89.06
CA ASP A 4 -22.66 51.86 88.06
C ASP A 4 -21.59 51.89 86.96
N SER A 5 -20.90 50.76 86.77
CA SER A 5 -19.89 50.55 85.73
C SER A 5 -20.53 49.89 84.50
N HIS A 6 -20.65 50.61 83.39
CA HIS A 6 -21.03 50.04 82.10
C HIS A 6 -19.82 49.38 81.41
N LEU A 7 -19.85 48.04 81.29
CA LEU A 7 -19.00 47.30 80.35
C LEU A 7 -19.68 47.28 78.97
N ILE A 8 -19.01 47.80 77.95
CA ILE A 8 -19.36 47.55 76.54
C ILE A 8 -18.52 46.36 76.05
N GLN A 9 -19.16 45.21 75.86
CA GLN A 9 -18.59 44.10 75.07
C GLN A 9 -18.81 44.39 73.58
N GLY A 10 -17.71 44.49 72.82
CA GLY A 10 -17.75 44.56 71.36
C GLY A 10 -18.17 43.23 70.71
N PRO A 11 -18.66 43.23 69.46
CA PRO A 11 -19.13 42.03 68.81
C PRO A 11 -17.97 41.10 68.43
N SER A 12 -18.02 39.85 68.90
CA SER A 12 -17.06 38.80 68.57
C SER A 12 -17.19 38.34 67.11
N CYS A 13 -16.06 38.05 66.49
CA CYS A 13 -15.87 37.66 65.09
C CYS A 13 -16.50 36.29 64.75
N SER A 14 -17.60 36.30 63.97
CA SER A 14 -18.23 35.08 63.40
C SER A 14 -17.85 34.82 61.93
N LYS A 15 -16.93 35.60 61.34
CA LYS A 15 -16.64 35.56 59.89
C LYS A 15 -15.51 34.60 59.49
N ASP A 16 -14.63 34.22 60.41
CA ASP A 16 -13.38 33.51 60.06
C ASP A 16 -13.53 31.98 59.84
N LYS A 17 -14.45 31.32 60.56
CA LYS A 17 -14.65 29.86 60.42
C LYS A 17 -15.30 29.47 59.09
N ASN A 18 -16.19 30.32 58.56
CA ASN A 18 -16.88 30.11 57.29
C ASN A 18 -15.93 30.27 56.08
N CYS A 19 -15.01 31.25 56.15
CA CYS A 19 -13.97 31.46 55.13
C CYS A 19 -12.98 30.29 55.01
N LYS A 20 -12.62 29.67 56.15
CA LYS A 20 -11.69 28.52 56.17
C LYS A 20 -12.32 27.25 55.62
N LEU A 21 -13.58 26.99 55.97
CA LEU A 21 -14.34 25.86 55.46
C LEU A 21 -14.57 25.93 53.94
N GLU A 22 -14.83 27.12 53.38
CA GLU A 22 -14.95 27.27 51.93
C GLU A 22 -13.62 27.13 51.18
N LYS A 23 -12.52 27.63 51.75
CA LYS A 23 -11.18 27.40 51.17
C LYS A 23 -10.81 25.91 51.15
N ASP A 24 -11.20 25.15 52.17
CA ASP A 24 -10.97 23.70 52.22
C ASP A 24 -11.85 22.92 51.25
N LYS A 25 -13.10 23.35 51.02
CA LYS A 25 -13.98 22.80 49.98
C LYS A 25 -13.43 23.08 48.57
N GLU A 26 -12.97 24.30 48.30
CA GLU A 26 -12.33 24.67 47.03
C GLU A 26 -11.03 23.88 46.80
N ARG A 27 -10.17 23.73 47.83
CA ARG A 27 -8.97 22.86 47.74
C ARG A 27 -9.32 21.40 47.44
N LYS A 28 -10.35 20.84 48.09
CA LYS A 28 -10.83 19.48 47.80
C LYS A 28 -11.37 19.36 46.37
N LYS A 29 -12.09 20.37 45.89
CA LYS A 29 -12.63 20.42 44.52
C LYS A 29 -11.54 20.53 43.46
N LEU A 30 -10.51 21.35 43.71
CA LEU A 30 -9.33 21.47 42.86
C LEU A 30 -8.52 20.17 42.83
N LYS A 31 -8.34 19.53 43.99
CA LYS A 31 -7.62 18.25 44.09
C LYS A 31 -8.32 17.15 43.28
N ARG A 32 -9.65 17.05 43.42
CA ARG A 32 -10.47 16.14 42.60
C ARG A 32 -10.40 16.45 41.11
N LYS A 33 -10.44 17.73 40.72
CA LYS A 33 -10.27 18.15 39.31
C LYS A 33 -8.91 17.72 38.76
N ASN A 34 -7.82 17.92 39.52
CA ASN A 34 -6.47 17.54 39.10
C ASN A 34 -6.31 16.02 39.00
N GLU A 35 -6.85 15.25 39.96
CA GLU A 35 -6.88 13.78 39.90
C GLU A 35 -7.67 13.29 38.67
N THR A 36 -8.83 13.89 38.39
CA THR A 36 -9.65 13.57 37.20
C THR A 36 -8.91 13.91 35.90
N GLN A 37 -8.16 15.02 35.86
CA GLN A 37 -7.36 15.41 34.69
C GLN A 37 -6.17 14.46 34.48
N GLN A 38 -5.49 14.07 35.56
CA GLN A 38 -4.40 13.11 35.51
C GLN A 38 -4.88 11.75 35.00
N GLU A 39 -6.03 11.30 35.48
CA GLU A 39 -6.62 10.03 35.04
C GLU A 39 -7.03 10.05 33.57
N LYS A 40 -7.58 11.18 33.08
CA LYS A 40 -7.86 11.39 31.66
C LYS A 40 -6.59 11.37 30.81
N ALA A 41 -5.50 12.02 31.25
CA ALA A 41 -4.22 12.00 30.55
C ALA A 41 -3.62 10.59 30.49
N ASN A 42 -3.67 9.84 31.60
CA ASN A 42 -3.21 8.46 31.67
C ASN A 42 -4.04 7.52 30.77
N ARG A 43 -5.35 7.76 30.64
CA ARG A 43 -6.21 7.00 29.70
C ARG A 43 -5.83 7.27 28.25
N LEU A 44 -5.65 8.54 27.88
CA LEU A 44 -5.21 8.93 26.53
C LEU A 44 -3.84 8.36 26.16
N SER A 45 -2.91 8.31 27.12
CA SER A 45 -1.60 7.69 26.90
C SER A 45 -1.72 6.20 26.60
N ARG A 46 -2.51 5.47 27.41
CA ARG A 46 -2.80 4.04 27.19
C ARG A 46 -3.52 3.79 25.86
N ASP A 47 -4.45 4.65 25.48
CA ASP A 47 -5.16 4.53 24.21
C ASP A 47 -4.21 4.71 23.00
N ARG A 48 -3.23 5.62 23.11
CA ARG A 48 -2.19 5.80 22.09
C ARG A 48 -1.28 4.58 21.99
N GLU A 49 -0.85 4.02 23.11
CA GLU A 49 -0.05 2.79 23.15
C GLU A 49 -0.82 1.60 22.61
N ASN A 50 -2.07 1.38 23.04
CA ASN A 50 -2.92 0.30 22.53
C ASN A 50 -3.16 0.44 21.02
N LYS A 51 -3.32 1.67 20.51
CA LYS A 51 -3.42 1.90 19.07
C LYS A 51 -2.12 1.57 18.34
N LYS A 52 -0.96 1.86 18.93
CA LYS A 52 0.35 1.52 18.38
C LYS A 52 0.59 0.01 18.37
N LEU A 53 0.27 -0.67 19.48
CA LEU A 53 0.31 -2.13 19.62
C LEU A 53 -0.62 -2.81 18.62
N LYS A 54 -1.86 -2.34 18.48
CA LYS A 54 -2.81 -2.89 17.52
C LYS A 54 -2.29 -2.81 16.09
N ARG A 55 -1.70 -1.67 15.68
CA ARG A 55 -1.07 -1.52 14.36
C ARG A 55 0.12 -2.45 14.14
N ALA A 56 0.95 -2.65 15.15
CA ALA A 56 2.09 -3.57 15.08
C ALA A 56 1.63 -5.02 14.94
N ILE A 57 0.65 -5.44 15.75
CA ILE A 57 0.05 -6.78 15.69
C ILE A 57 -0.60 -7.00 14.32
N GLU A 58 -1.36 -6.03 13.81
CA GLU A 58 -2.03 -6.13 12.51
C GLU A 58 -1.02 -6.29 11.37
N ALA A 59 0.07 -5.52 11.36
CA ALA A 59 1.16 -5.65 10.37
C ALA A 59 1.87 -7.01 10.44
N ASP A 60 2.09 -7.54 11.64
CA ASP A 60 2.75 -8.85 11.84
C ASP A 60 1.82 -10.02 11.48
N THR A 61 0.53 -9.88 11.78
CA THR A 61 -0.52 -10.84 11.39
C THR A 61 -0.73 -10.85 9.87
N GLU A 62 -0.60 -9.70 9.22
CA GLU A 62 -0.64 -9.58 7.75
C GLU A 62 0.56 -10.27 7.08
N ARG A 63 1.73 -10.23 7.73
CA ARG A 63 2.94 -10.94 7.30
C ARG A 63 2.83 -12.47 7.43
N SER A 64 1.96 -12.95 8.32
CA SER A 64 1.71 -14.38 8.57
C SER A 64 0.56 -14.97 7.72
N ARG A 65 -0.07 -14.18 6.83
CA ARG A 65 -1.05 -14.69 5.86
C ARG A 65 -0.36 -15.28 4.64
N SER A 66 -0.90 -16.38 4.12
CA SER A 66 -0.40 -17.03 2.91
C SER A 66 -0.54 -16.11 1.69
N TYR A 67 0.56 -15.96 0.94
CA TYR A 67 0.57 -15.22 -0.32
C TYR A 67 -0.18 -16.01 -1.40
N SER A 68 -1.05 -15.33 -2.14
CA SER A 68 -1.59 -15.90 -3.38
C SER A 68 -0.49 -15.92 -4.46
N ILE A 69 -0.42 -16.97 -5.26
CA ILE A 69 0.54 -17.07 -6.36
C ILE A 69 -0.20 -16.92 -7.68
N THR A 70 0.24 -16.00 -8.52
CA THR A 70 -0.25 -15.84 -9.90
C THR A 70 0.85 -16.21 -10.86
N THR A 71 0.60 -17.17 -11.75
CA THR A 71 1.55 -17.55 -12.80
C THR A 71 1.42 -16.59 -13.97
N LEU A 72 2.51 -15.95 -14.37
CA LEU A 72 2.54 -14.98 -15.47
C LEU A 72 3.06 -15.64 -16.75
N PRO A 73 2.31 -15.58 -17.86
CA PRO A 73 2.71 -16.19 -19.12
C PRO A 73 3.86 -15.41 -19.78
N VAL A 74 4.72 -16.14 -20.48
CA VAL A 74 5.78 -15.58 -21.32
C VAL A 74 5.73 -16.31 -22.67
N HIS A 75 5.40 -15.55 -23.71
CA HIS A 75 5.24 -16.03 -25.07
C HIS A 75 5.73 -14.97 -26.05
N LEU A 76 6.16 -15.38 -27.24
CA LEU A 76 6.48 -14.44 -28.32
C LEU A 76 5.19 -13.89 -28.94
N SER A 77 5.32 -12.90 -29.82
CA SER A 77 4.19 -12.34 -30.53
C SER A 77 3.47 -13.41 -31.36
N GLY A 78 2.16 -13.59 -31.13
CA GLY A 78 1.35 -14.59 -31.82
C GLY A 78 1.45 -16.02 -31.28
N GLU A 79 2.25 -16.27 -30.24
CA GLU A 79 2.44 -17.60 -29.66
C GLU A 79 1.66 -17.81 -28.34
N HIS A 80 0.73 -16.93 -27.99
CA HIS A 80 -0.06 -17.12 -26.78
C HIS A 80 -1.12 -18.19 -26.95
N VAL A 81 -1.26 -19.03 -25.92
CA VAL A 81 -2.28 -20.07 -25.86
C VAL A 81 -3.56 -19.47 -25.28
N PHE A 82 -4.69 -19.78 -25.89
CA PHE A 82 -6.02 -19.45 -25.40
C PHE A 82 -6.95 -20.65 -25.62
N TYR A 83 -8.04 -20.70 -24.85
CA TYR A 83 -9.04 -21.78 -24.93
C TYR A 83 -10.38 -21.16 -25.28
N PHE A 84 -11.08 -21.72 -26.25
CA PHE A 84 -12.41 -21.26 -26.68
C PHE A 84 -13.39 -22.43 -26.70
N ASP A 85 -14.67 -22.11 -26.64
CA ASP A 85 -15.74 -23.10 -26.75
C ASP A 85 -16.06 -23.36 -28.22
N ALA A 86 -16.40 -24.60 -28.56
CA ALA A 86 -16.73 -24.98 -29.94
C ALA A 86 -17.96 -24.25 -30.49
N ASN A 87 -18.81 -23.68 -29.62
CA ASN A 87 -19.99 -22.92 -30.00
C ASN A 87 -19.70 -21.42 -30.23
N MET A 88 -18.47 -20.96 -30.01
CA MET A 88 -18.09 -19.57 -30.30
C MET A 88 -17.95 -19.35 -31.81
N THR A 89 -18.40 -18.19 -32.26
CA THR A 89 -18.18 -17.71 -33.63
C THR A 89 -16.73 -17.33 -33.87
N ASP A 90 -16.32 -17.29 -35.14
CA ASP A 90 -14.96 -16.86 -35.52
C ASP A 90 -14.65 -15.43 -35.03
N GLU A 91 -15.65 -14.54 -35.03
CA GLU A 91 -15.54 -13.19 -34.50
C GLU A 91 -15.26 -13.17 -32.99
N GLU A 92 -16.02 -13.96 -32.21
CA GLU A 92 -15.82 -14.09 -30.76
C GLU A 92 -14.46 -14.71 -30.43
N ILE A 93 -14.02 -15.70 -31.22
CA ILE A 93 -12.71 -16.31 -31.09
C ILE A 93 -11.61 -15.25 -31.32
N ARG A 94 -11.70 -14.47 -32.41
CA ARG A 94 -10.73 -13.40 -32.70
C ARG A 94 -10.66 -12.37 -31.58
N GLU A 95 -11.80 -11.91 -31.09
CA GLU A 95 -11.86 -10.96 -29.97
C GLU A 95 -11.24 -11.55 -28.70
N LYS A 96 -11.48 -12.84 -28.45
CA LYS A 96 -10.93 -13.55 -27.29
C LYS A 96 -9.43 -13.72 -27.37
N ILE A 97 -8.87 -14.01 -28.55
CA ILE A 97 -7.42 -14.09 -28.78
C ILE A 97 -6.74 -12.81 -28.31
N GLU A 98 -7.28 -11.65 -28.68
CA GLU A 98 -6.68 -10.36 -28.32
C GLU A 98 -6.79 -10.07 -26.82
N LYS A 99 -7.89 -10.49 -26.19
CA LYS A 99 -8.19 -10.17 -24.78
C LYS A 99 -7.60 -11.15 -23.76
N ASP A 100 -7.38 -12.41 -24.12
CA ASP A 100 -6.95 -13.43 -23.14
C ASP A 100 -5.45 -13.41 -22.82
N SER A 101 -4.64 -12.59 -23.51
CA SER A 101 -3.21 -12.49 -23.20
C SER A 101 -2.94 -11.50 -22.07
N GLU A 102 -2.54 -12.03 -20.90
CA GLU A 102 -2.08 -11.23 -19.76
C GLU A 102 -0.85 -10.38 -20.08
N LEU A 103 0.06 -10.87 -20.93
CA LEU A 103 1.27 -10.16 -21.32
C LEU A 103 0.95 -8.99 -22.27
N LEU A 104 0.05 -9.18 -23.23
CA LEU A 104 -0.41 -8.07 -24.08
C LEU A 104 -1.19 -7.04 -23.25
N ALA A 105 -2.03 -7.49 -22.33
CA ALA A 105 -2.73 -6.59 -21.42
C ALA A 105 -1.78 -5.81 -20.50
N TYR A 106 -0.62 -6.36 -20.14
CA TYR A 106 0.42 -5.65 -19.40
C TYR A 106 1.00 -4.49 -20.21
N PHE A 107 1.26 -4.70 -21.50
CA PHE A 107 1.68 -3.63 -22.40
C PHE A 107 0.63 -2.52 -22.51
N GLU A 108 -0.64 -2.88 -22.63
CA GLU A 108 -1.76 -1.94 -22.63
C GLU A 108 -1.91 -1.18 -21.31
N LEU A 109 -1.65 -1.86 -20.18
CA LEU A 109 -1.66 -1.24 -18.87
C LEU A 109 -0.56 -0.17 -18.76
N ASN A 110 0.65 -0.47 -19.20
CA ASN A 110 1.79 0.46 -19.11
C ASN A 110 1.61 1.71 -19.97
N LYS A 111 0.87 1.63 -21.08
CA LYS A 111 0.48 2.82 -21.85
C LYS A 111 -0.37 3.79 -21.03
N LYS A 112 -1.20 3.27 -20.13
CA LYS A 112 -2.25 4.04 -19.43
C LYS A 112 -1.89 4.42 -17.99
N SER A 113 -1.11 3.59 -17.29
CA SER A 113 -0.86 3.75 -15.85
C SER A 113 0.61 4.09 -15.57
N ALA A 114 0.85 5.23 -14.93
CA ALA A 114 2.18 5.59 -14.43
C ALA A 114 2.66 4.63 -13.34
N LEU A 115 1.75 4.21 -12.45
CA LEU A 115 2.05 3.23 -11.41
C LEU A 115 2.55 1.91 -11.98
N ALA A 116 1.91 1.42 -13.06
CA ALA A 116 2.35 0.19 -13.71
C ALA A 116 3.72 0.32 -14.37
N ARG A 117 4.05 1.50 -14.91
CA ARG A 117 5.37 1.77 -15.50
C ARG A 117 6.52 1.71 -14.51
N ASP A 118 6.25 1.87 -13.23
CA ASP A 118 7.25 1.77 -12.16
C ASP A 118 7.43 0.33 -11.64
N LEU A 119 6.72 -0.65 -12.19
CA LEU A 119 6.75 -2.05 -11.78
C LEU A 119 7.37 -2.95 -12.85
N TYR A 120 8.12 -3.96 -12.40
CA TYR A 120 8.52 -5.08 -13.25
C TYR A 120 7.31 -5.98 -13.53
N TYR A 121 7.36 -6.77 -14.60
CA TYR A 121 6.21 -7.63 -14.97
C TYR A 121 5.77 -8.56 -13.83
N HIS A 122 6.70 -9.16 -13.10
CA HIS A 122 6.40 -10.03 -11.93
C HIS A 122 5.79 -9.32 -10.72
N GLU A 123 5.92 -8.00 -10.61
CA GLU A 123 5.36 -7.20 -9.51
C GLU A 123 3.92 -6.74 -9.83
N ILE A 124 3.51 -6.82 -11.10
CA ILE A 124 2.18 -6.36 -11.53
C ILE A 124 1.05 -7.01 -10.72
N PRO A 125 1.04 -8.34 -10.46
CA PRO A 125 0.00 -8.97 -9.64
C PRO A 125 -0.10 -8.44 -8.20
N GLU A 126 0.96 -7.82 -7.66
CA GLU A 126 0.95 -7.23 -6.32
C GLU A 126 0.02 -6.02 -6.25
N LYS A 127 -0.03 -5.22 -7.34
CA LYS A 127 -0.80 -3.97 -7.40
C LYS A 127 -2.02 -4.05 -8.30
N PHE A 128 -2.06 -5.02 -9.20
CA PHE A 128 -3.11 -5.18 -10.20
C PHE A 128 -3.70 -6.59 -10.15
N VAL A 129 -4.94 -6.71 -10.60
CA VAL A 129 -5.64 -7.99 -10.80
C VAL A 129 -6.12 -8.08 -12.24
N PHE A 130 -5.82 -9.20 -12.89
CA PHE A 130 -6.27 -9.48 -14.25
C PHE A 130 -7.70 -10.03 -14.23
N LYS A 131 -8.62 -9.34 -14.88
CA LYS A 131 -10.02 -9.74 -15.01
C LYS A 131 -10.57 -9.31 -16.36
N LYS A 132 -11.26 -10.22 -17.07
CA LYS A 132 -11.91 -9.92 -18.36
C LYS A 132 -10.97 -9.26 -19.38
N GLY A 133 -9.74 -9.76 -19.46
CA GLY A 133 -8.74 -9.29 -20.42
C GLY A 133 -8.04 -7.97 -20.06
N ILE A 134 -8.26 -7.44 -18.86
CA ILE A 134 -7.64 -6.19 -18.43
C ILE A 134 -7.02 -6.31 -17.05
N TRP A 135 -5.87 -5.65 -16.87
CA TRP A 135 -5.29 -5.40 -15.56
C TRP A 135 -5.98 -4.20 -14.91
N THR A 136 -6.48 -4.38 -13.70
CA THR A 136 -7.16 -3.33 -12.92
C THR A 136 -6.50 -3.17 -11.56
N GLU A 137 -6.44 -1.95 -11.04
CA GLU A 137 -5.85 -1.70 -9.73
C GLU A 137 -6.55 -2.54 -8.64
N ARG A 138 -5.73 -3.19 -7.83
CA ARG A 138 -6.18 -4.05 -6.75
C ARG A 138 -6.71 -3.18 -5.61
N LYS A 139 -7.95 -3.46 -5.19
CA LYS A 139 -8.59 -2.80 -4.04
C LYS A 139 -8.39 -3.54 -2.72
N THR A 140 -7.83 -4.75 -2.76
CA THR A 140 -7.68 -5.63 -1.59
C THR A 140 -6.26 -5.60 -1.04
N HIS A 141 -6.12 -5.82 0.27
CA HIS A 141 -4.82 -5.85 0.96
C HIS A 141 -4.13 -7.22 0.95
N PHE A 142 -4.66 -8.20 0.20
CA PHE A 142 -4.00 -9.51 0.11
C PHE A 142 -2.78 -9.45 -0.78
N TYR A 143 -1.65 -9.94 -0.27
CA TYR A 143 -0.42 -10.05 -1.03
C TYR A 143 -0.52 -11.14 -2.10
N THR A 144 -0.05 -10.82 -3.31
CA THR A 144 0.02 -11.73 -4.45
C THR A 144 1.43 -11.72 -5.01
N ILE A 145 2.05 -12.88 -5.20
CA ILE A 145 3.36 -13.00 -5.82
C ILE A 145 3.17 -13.42 -7.28
N GLY A 146 3.67 -12.60 -8.21
CA GLY A 146 3.75 -12.96 -9.62
C GLY A 146 4.93 -13.91 -9.87
N ARG A 147 4.67 -15.07 -10.46
CA ARG A 147 5.70 -16.04 -10.87
C ARG A 147 5.64 -16.23 -12.38
N MET A 148 6.64 -15.73 -13.10
CA MET A 148 6.74 -16.02 -14.53
C MET A 148 6.97 -17.52 -14.76
N VAL A 149 6.32 -18.04 -15.81
CA VAL A 149 6.51 -19.41 -16.27
C VAL A 149 8.00 -19.74 -16.44
N LYS A 150 8.35 -21.00 -16.18
CA LYS A 150 9.69 -21.50 -16.48
C LYS A 150 9.83 -21.58 -17.99
N VAL A 151 10.97 -21.10 -18.49
CA VAL A 151 11.31 -21.13 -19.92
C VAL A 151 12.64 -21.85 -20.05
N SER A 152 12.72 -22.81 -20.97
CA SER A 152 13.96 -23.53 -21.22
C SER A 152 14.98 -22.60 -21.91
N PRO A 153 16.27 -22.63 -21.53
CA PRO A 153 17.32 -21.92 -22.26
C PRO A 153 17.44 -22.32 -23.74
N ALA A 154 16.96 -23.53 -24.10
CA ALA A 154 16.89 -23.99 -25.49
C ALA A 154 15.90 -23.16 -26.34
N GLU A 155 14.90 -22.54 -25.72
CA GLU A 155 13.96 -21.61 -26.38
C GLU A 155 14.53 -20.20 -26.31
N THR A 156 15.63 -19.97 -27.02
CA THR A 156 16.51 -18.81 -26.86
C THR A 156 15.75 -17.49 -26.80
N GLU A 157 14.89 -17.19 -27.78
CA GLU A 157 14.18 -15.91 -27.84
C GLU A 157 13.19 -15.73 -26.67
N ARG A 158 12.41 -16.77 -26.35
CA ARG A 158 11.44 -16.73 -25.25
C ARG A 158 12.15 -16.63 -23.89
N TYR A 159 13.32 -17.24 -23.76
CA TYR A 159 14.15 -17.17 -22.57
C TYR A 159 14.68 -15.74 -22.36
N HIS A 160 15.21 -15.10 -23.41
CA HIS A 160 15.66 -13.71 -23.32
C HIS A 160 14.51 -12.73 -23.11
N LEU A 161 13.34 -12.95 -23.74
CA LEU A 161 12.13 -12.20 -23.43
C LEU A 161 11.79 -12.27 -21.93
N ARG A 162 11.87 -13.45 -21.32
CA ARG A 162 11.66 -13.60 -19.87
C ARG A 162 12.67 -12.79 -19.05
N LEU A 163 13.94 -12.77 -19.47
CA LEU A 163 14.98 -11.96 -18.81
C LEU A 163 14.68 -10.46 -18.92
N LEU A 164 14.22 -9.99 -20.09
CA LEU A 164 13.85 -8.59 -20.26
C LEU A 164 12.63 -8.23 -19.39
N LEU A 165 11.59 -9.07 -19.36
CA LEU A 165 10.42 -8.86 -18.51
C LEU A 165 10.74 -8.87 -17.00
N LEU A 166 11.83 -9.52 -16.59
CA LEU A 166 12.33 -9.47 -15.21
C LEU A 166 12.99 -8.14 -14.86
N ASN A 167 13.62 -7.47 -15.83
CA ASN A 167 14.57 -6.38 -15.57
C ASN A 167 14.19 -5.05 -16.22
N VAL A 168 13.22 -5.04 -17.13
CA VAL A 168 12.73 -3.84 -17.80
C VAL A 168 11.36 -3.48 -17.24
N LYS A 169 11.21 -2.21 -16.83
CA LYS A 169 9.96 -1.66 -16.33
C LYS A 169 9.21 -0.93 -17.43
N GLY A 170 7.88 -0.88 -17.30
CA GLY A 170 7.03 -0.02 -18.11
C GLY A 170 7.02 -0.28 -19.61
N ALA A 171 7.47 -1.46 -20.05
CA ALA A 171 7.45 -1.82 -21.45
C ALA A 171 6.03 -1.77 -22.02
N THR A 172 5.86 -1.10 -23.15
CA THR A 172 4.55 -0.87 -23.79
C THR A 172 4.32 -1.75 -25.04
N SER A 173 5.32 -2.55 -25.41
CA SER A 173 5.25 -3.51 -26.51
C SER A 173 6.46 -4.46 -26.48
N PHE A 174 6.43 -5.50 -27.32
CA PHE A 174 7.60 -6.34 -27.60
C PHE A 174 8.77 -5.54 -28.22
N ASP A 175 8.47 -4.51 -29.00
CA ASP A 175 9.49 -3.67 -29.63
C ASP A 175 10.21 -2.80 -28.60
N ASP A 176 9.47 -2.33 -27.61
CA ASP A 176 10.00 -1.55 -26.49
C ASP A 176 11.00 -2.38 -25.67
N LEU A 177 10.68 -3.65 -25.41
CA LEU A 177 11.60 -4.59 -24.76
C LEU A 177 12.89 -4.84 -25.56
N ARG A 178 12.86 -4.68 -26.88
CA ARG A 178 14.05 -4.80 -27.75
C ARG A 178 14.76 -3.47 -27.96
N THR A 179 14.27 -2.39 -27.36
CA THR A 179 14.82 -1.05 -27.54
C THR A 179 15.65 -0.69 -26.31
N VAL A 180 16.96 -0.61 -26.50
CA VAL A 180 17.91 -0.29 -25.43
C VAL A 180 18.33 1.17 -25.55
N SER A 181 18.25 1.89 -24.43
CA SER A 181 18.69 3.27 -24.33
C SER A 181 19.98 3.34 -23.51
N ILE A 182 21.07 3.75 -24.16
CA ILE A 182 22.41 3.78 -23.56
C ILE A 182 22.89 5.23 -23.54
N LEU A 183 23.32 5.70 -22.37
CA LEU A 183 23.98 6.99 -22.19
C LEU A 183 25.50 6.77 -22.16
N THR A 184 26.20 7.22 -23.21
CA THR A 184 27.68 7.21 -23.26
C THR A 184 28.19 8.61 -23.56
N ASN A 185 29.16 9.10 -22.79
CA ASN A 185 29.76 10.44 -22.99
C ASN A 185 28.71 11.57 -23.17
N LEU A 186 27.66 11.57 -22.34
CA LEU A 186 26.52 12.51 -22.39
C LEU A 186 25.68 12.45 -23.68
N LYS A 187 25.86 11.41 -24.51
CA LYS A 187 25.03 11.12 -25.69
C LYS A 187 24.08 9.97 -25.39
N LEU A 188 22.79 10.23 -25.57
CA LEU A 188 21.75 9.20 -25.55
C LEU A 188 21.69 8.50 -26.91
N THR A 189 21.91 7.18 -26.91
CA THR A 189 21.73 6.34 -28.08
C THR A 189 20.59 5.37 -27.82
N ILE A 190 19.57 5.40 -28.67
CA ILE A 190 18.43 4.48 -28.62
C ILE A 190 18.57 3.53 -29.81
N ARG A 191 18.70 2.24 -29.52
CA ARG A 191 18.85 1.21 -30.55
C ARG A 191 17.78 0.14 -30.37
N LYS A 192 17.02 -0.11 -31.43
CA LYS A 192 16.13 -1.26 -31.52
C LYS A 192 16.89 -2.46 -32.07
N HIS A 193 16.80 -3.59 -31.39
CA HIS A 193 17.46 -4.83 -31.76
C HIS A 193 16.53 -5.77 -32.54
N ALA A 194 17.11 -6.64 -33.37
CA ALA A 194 16.34 -7.58 -34.18
C ALA A 194 15.74 -8.70 -33.32
N THR A 195 16.49 -9.19 -32.34
CA THR A 195 16.10 -10.29 -31.45
C THR A 195 16.08 -9.83 -29.99
N PHE A 196 15.41 -10.60 -29.12
CA PHE A 196 15.47 -10.37 -27.68
C PHE A 196 16.85 -10.73 -27.13
N ALA A 197 17.52 -11.74 -27.70
CA ALA A 197 18.89 -12.09 -27.35
C ALA A 197 19.85 -10.90 -27.57
N ASP A 198 19.78 -10.26 -28.74
CA ASP A 198 20.63 -9.10 -29.05
C ASP A 198 20.36 -7.92 -28.11
N ALA A 199 19.11 -7.71 -27.71
CA ALA A 199 18.74 -6.64 -26.78
C ALA A 199 19.32 -6.88 -25.37
N CYS A 200 19.36 -8.14 -24.91
CA CYS A 200 19.96 -8.48 -23.61
C CYS A 200 21.48 -8.29 -23.57
N LEU A 201 22.16 -8.36 -24.72
CA LEU A 201 23.62 -8.29 -24.83
C LEU A 201 24.14 -6.88 -25.15
N ALA A 202 23.24 -5.90 -25.29
CA ALA A 202 23.53 -4.55 -25.75
C ALA A 202 24.09 -3.62 -24.68
#